data_AF-A0AAU6KNS4-F1
#
_entry.id   AF-A0AAU6KNS4-F1
#
_cell.length_a   1.000
_cell.length_b   1.000
_cell.length_c   1.000
_cell.angle_alpha   90.00
_cell.angle_beta   90.00
_cell.angle_gamma   90.00
#
_symmetry.space_group_name_H-M   'P 1'
#
loop_
_entity.id
_entity.type
_entity.pdbx_description
1 polymer ?
#
loop_
_entity_poly.entity_id
_entity_poly.type
_entity_poly.pdbx_seq_one_letter_code
_entity_poly.pdbx_strand_id
1 'polypeptide(L)'
;MSNNDLETLSVNTIRTLCMDAVQAADSGRPGTPMGILTGVQAVDPDYEVLGRPVVTLDDLRTFRRLGSRCPGHPEYRWTSGVETTTGPLSQGVATSVGMAIAGQWLAARTTATTSPSSTSTCTRWPRSPRMWRHAVARALHPFTSENERPTLIVVHSHIGYGSPVEDTPKAHGEPFGVEGVRTTHPELADELGRIQRRCVWGESRGPMGSTASARPGLRSATTRRRTR
;
A
#
# COMPACT_ATOMS: atom_id res chain seq x y z
N MET A 1 2.47 -1.25 -26.99
CA MET A 1 2.78 -2.07 -25.80
C MET A 1 1.91 -3.31 -25.85
N SER A 2 2.48 -4.49 -25.60
CA SER A 2 1.68 -5.70 -25.41
C SER A 2 0.95 -5.66 -24.06
N ASN A 3 -0.07 -6.50 -23.88
CA ASN A 3 -0.79 -6.57 -22.60
C ASN A 3 0.15 -6.97 -21.44
N ASN A 4 1.10 -7.87 -21.70
CA ASN A 4 2.10 -8.29 -20.73
C ASN A 4 3.04 -7.14 -20.32
N ASP A 5 3.37 -6.23 -21.25
CA ASP A 5 4.23 -5.07 -20.94
C ASP A 5 3.50 -4.08 -20.03
N LEU A 6 2.22 -3.79 -20.32
CA LEU A 6 1.41 -2.89 -19.51
C LEU A 6 1.16 -3.43 -18.10
N GLU A 7 0.99 -4.74 -17.97
CA GLU A 7 0.82 -5.42 -16.68
C GLU A 7 2.08 -5.36 -15.84
N THR A 8 3.23 -5.65 -16.46
CA THR A 8 4.54 -5.55 -15.81
C THR A 8 4.78 -4.12 -15.35
N LEU A 9 4.56 -3.14 -16.22
CA LEU A 9 4.63 -1.72 -15.90
C LEU A 9 3.71 -1.34 -14.73
N SER A 10 2.47 -1.84 -14.72
CA SER A 10 1.49 -1.52 -13.66
C SER A 10 1.93 -2.05 -12.30
N VAL A 11 2.36 -3.31 -12.25
CA VAL A 11 2.88 -3.96 -11.03
C VAL A 11 4.14 -3.23 -10.53
N ASN A 12 5.03 -2.91 -11.45
CA ASN A 12 6.26 -2.17 -11.17
C ASN A 12 5.98 -0.75 -10.66
N THR A 13 5.00 -0.07 -11.23
CA THR A 13 4.55 1.26 -10.77
C THR A 13 4.04 1.20 -9.33
N ILE A 14 3.25 0.18 -8.97
CA ILE A 14 2.76 0.03 -7.59
C ILE A 14 3.90 -0.22 -6.61
N ARG A 15 4.83 -1.13 -6.96
CA ARG A 15 6.00 -1.44 -6.12
C ARG A 15 6.83 -0.19 -5.84
N THR A 16 7.07 0.59 -6.88
CA THR A 16 7.95 1.76 -6.81
C THR A 16 7.32 2.90 -6.02
N LEU A 17 6.03 3.19 -6.23
CA LEU A 17 5.31 4.15 -5.40
C LEU A 17 5.33 3.77 -3.92
N CYS A 18 5.20 2.48 -3.59
CA CYS A 18 5.26 2.01 -2.20
C CYS A 18 6.66 2.19 -1.60
N MET A 19 7.71 1.81 -2.34
CA MET A 19 9.09 1.99 -1.88
C MET A 19 9.44 3.46 -1.67
N ASP A 20 9.08 4.32 -2.62
CA ASP A 20 9.35 5.76 -2.55
C ASP A 20 8.60 6.44 -1.39
N ALA A 21 7.33 6.09 -1.16
CA ALA A 21 6.55 6.63 -0.05
C ALA A 21 7.13 6.22 1.31
N VAL A 22 7.52 4.94 1.46
CA VAL A 22 8.20 4.45 2.67
C VAL A 22 9.55 5.16 2.87
N GLN A 23 10.31 5.35 1.79
CA GLN A 23 11.61 6.02 1.85
C GLN A 23 11.48 7.50 2.23
N ALA A 24 10.48 8.21 1.70
CA ALA A 24 10.21 9.62 2.03
C ALA A 24 9.68 9.82 3.46
N ALA A 25 8.97 8.82 3.99
CA ALA A 25 8.51 8.78 5.37
C ALA A 25 9.61 8.34 6.35
N ASP A 26 10.70 7.75 5.86
CA ASP A 26 11.72 7.04 6.65
C ASP A 26 11.09 6.00 7.60
N SER A 27 9.97 5.41 7.16
CA SER A 27 9.12 4.56 7.98
C SER A 27 8.10 3.82 7.13
N GLY A 28 7.94 2.51 7.34
CA GLY A 28 6.88 1.73 6.71
C GLY A 28 7.33 0.35 6.22
N ARG A 29 6.46 -0.30 5.43
CA ARG A 29 6.61 -1.70 5.02
C ARG A 29 6.68 -1.78 3.48
N PRO A 30 7.87 -1.74 2.87
CA PRO A 30 8.01 -1.70 1.42
C PRO A 30 7.76 -3.08 0.76
N GLY A 31 8.00 -4.18 1.48
CA GLY A 31 7.84 -5.55 0.97
C GLY A 31 6.39 -6.02 0.79
N THR A 32 5.39 -5.27 1.27
CA THR A 32 3.97 -5.58 1.10
C THR A 32 3.23 -4.32 0.65
N PRO A 33 3.17 -4.06 -0.67
CA PRO A 33 2.63 -2.82 -1.18
C PRO A 33 1.12 -2.68 -0.90
N MET A 34 0.71 -1.46 -0.56
CA MET A 34 -0.68 -1.05 -0.43
C MET A 34 -1.19 -0.58 -1.80
N GLY A 35 -1.99 -1.39 -2.48
CA GLY A 35 -2.39 -1.11 -3.87
C GLY A 35 -3.83 -1.47 -4.21
N ILE A 36 -4.82 -1.03 -3.43
CA ILE A 36 -6.25 -1.35 -3.66
C ILE A 36 -7.16 -0.10 -3.63
N LEU A 37 -6.66 1.10 -3.98
CA LEU A 37 -7.49 2.31 -4.06
C LEU A 37 -7.53 2.94 -5.46
N THR A 38 -6.98 2.26 -6.47
CA THR A 38 -6.98 2.76 -7.86
C THR A 38 -8.41 2.87 -8.39
N GLY A 39 -8.80 4.07 -8.81
CA GLY A 39 -10.15 4.33 -9.34
C GLY A 39 -11.21 4.62 -8.26
N VAL A 40 -10.86 4.57 -6.98
CA VAL A 40 -11.77 4.93 -5.89
C VAL A 40 -11.91 6.45 -5.79
N GLN A 41 -13.15 6.93 -5.72
CA GLN A 41 -13.45 8.35 -5.53
C GLN A 41 -13.61 8.70 -4.06
N ALA A 42 -13.25 9.93 -3.71
CA ALA A 42 -13.48 10.47 -2.37
C ALA A 42 -14.98 10.62 -2.11
N VAL A 43 -15.39 10.36 -0.87
CA VAL A 43 -16.74 10.64 -0.38
C VAL A 43 -16.71 11.60 0.80
N ASP A 44 -17.82 12.29 1.05
CA ASP A 44 -18.03 13.10 2.24
C ASP A 44 -18.59 12.27 3.43
N PRO A 45 -18.83 12.88 4.62
CA PRO A 45 -19.39 12.17 5.77
C PRO A 45 -20.79 11.56 5.56
N ASP A 46 -21.55 12.07 4.60
CA ASP A 46 -22.88 11.58 4.23
C ASP A 46 -22.81 10.51 3.11
N TYR A 47 -21.59 10.12 2.73
CA TYR A 47 -21.27 9.15 1.67
C TYR A 47 -21.56 9.62 0.25
N GLU A 48 -21.67 10.93 0.03
CA GLU A 48 -21.83 11.49 -1.31
C GLU A 48 -20.50 11.57 -2.04
N VAL A 49 -20.53 11.21 -3.32
CA VAL A 49 -19.32 11.09 -4.16
C VAL A 49 -18.85 12.47 -4.61
N LEU A 50 -17.59 12.80 -4.32
CA LEU A 50 -17.02 14.13 -4.54
C LEU A 50 -16.41 14.34 -5.93
N GLY A 51 -16.47 13.35 -6.83
CA GLY A 51 -15.97 13.46 -8.21
C GLY A 51 -14.45 13.62 -8.33
N ARG A 52 -13.70 13.35 -7.27
CA ARG A 52 -12.22 13.41 -7.23
C ARG A 52 -11.63 12.10 -6.71
N PRO A 53 -10.38 11.75 -7.09
CA PRO A 53 -9.70 10.59 -6.52
C PRO A 53 -9.61 10.67 -5.00
N VAL A 54 -9.74 9.52 -4.32
CA VAL A 54 -9.58 9.47 -2.86
C VAL A 54 -8.16 9.81 -2.43
N VAL A 55 -7.16 9.26 -3.13
CA VAL A 55 -5.74 9.45 -2.87
C VAL A 55 -5.12 9.98 -4.15
N THR A 56 -4.57 11.19 -4.08
CA THR A 56 -3.81 11.80 -5.16
C THR A 56 -2.32 11.42 -5.06
N LEU A 57 -1.53 11.74 -6.10
CA LEU A 57 -0.08 11.57 -6.03
C LEU A 57 0.55 12.42 -4.92
N ASP A 58 0.01 13.62 -4.65
CA ASP A 58 0.49 14.47 -3.56
C ASP A 58 0.19 13.88 -2.18
N ASP A 59 -0.96 13.23 -2.01
CA ASP A 59 -1.29 12.54 -0.77
C ASP A 59 -0.28 11.42 -0.46
N LEU A 60 0.15 10.66 -1.48
CA LEU A 60 1.17 9.61 -1.33
C LEU A 60 2.51 10.15 -0.80
N ARG A 61 2.89 11.38 -1.17
CA ARG A 61 4.12 12.03 -0.68
C ARG A 61 4.08 12.32 0.82
N THR A 62 2.89 12.42 1.39
CA THR A 62 2.67 12.71 2.81
C THR A 62 2.42 11.45 3.65
N PHE A 63 2.72 10.26 3.13
CA PHE A 63 2.60 9.00 3.87
C PHE A 63 3.17 9.10 5.29
N ARG A 64 2.38 8.65 6.27
CA ARG A 64 2.69 8.70 7.72
C ARG A 64 2.93 10.10 8.30
N ARG A 65 2.53 11.16 7.61
CA ARG A 65 2.52 12.53 8.16
C ARG A 65 1.18 12.83 8.82
N LEU A 66 1.21 13.70 9.83
CA LEU A 66 0.00 14.12 10.54
C LEU A 66 -0.99 14.76 9.56
N GLY A 67 -2.27 14.35 9.63
CA GLY A 67 -3.32 14.87 8.75
C GLY A 67 -3.31 14.30 7.33
N SER A 68 -2.37 13.41 7.00
CA SER A 68 -2.31 12.76 5.68
C SER A 68 -3.44 11.75 5.48
N ARG A 69 -3.94 11.63 4.26
CA ARG A 69 -4.85 10.56 3.82
C ARG A 69 -4.19 9.18 3.71
N CYS A 70 -2.88 9.12 3.91
CA CYS A 70 -2.09 7.90 3.84
C CYS A 70 -1.49 7.58 5.22
N PRO A 71 -2.32 7.15 6.19
CA PRO A 71 -1.85 6.73 7.52
C PRO A 71 -0.95 5.49 7.43
N GLY A 72 -0.26 5.19 8.53
CA GLY A 72 0.69 4.06 8.59
C GLY A 72 0.03 2.68 8.53
N HIS A 73 -1.25 2.59 8.90
CA HIS A 73 -2.15 1.46 8.70
C HIS A 73 -3.49 1.97 8.16
N PRO A 74 -4.28 1.17 7.42
CA PRO A 74 -5.58 1.60 6.90
C PRO A 74 -6.57 1.95 8.01
N GLU A 75 -7.21 3.10 7.90
CA GLU A 75 -8.15 3.63 8.90
C GLU A 75 -9.52 3.91 8.27
N TYR A 76 -10.56 3.25 8.80
CA TYR A 76 -11.95 3.49 8.43
C TYR A 76 -12.36 4.93 8.75
N ARG A 77 -13.15 5.53 7.85
CA ARG A 77 -13.58 6.94 7.85
C ARG A 77 -12.46 7.99 7.69
N TRP A 78 -11.20 7.58 7.69
CA TRP A 78 -10.09 8.48 7.41
C TRP A 78 -9.79 8.55 5.91
N THR A 79 -9.74 7.39 5.25
CA THR A 79 -9.50 7.27 3.81
C THR A 79 -10.69 6.58 3.15
N SER A 80 -11.38 7.23 2.22
CA SER A 80 -12.51 6.61 1.50
C SER A 80 -12.12 5.31 0.80
N GLY A 81 -13.03 4.35 0.73
CA GLY A 81 -12.73 3.00 0.22
C GLY A 81 -11.96 2.09 1.18
N VAL A 82 -11.49 2.59 2.33
CA VAL A 82 -11.07 1.72 3.44
C VAL A 82 -12.32 1.28 4.21
N GLU A 83 -12.70 0.02 4.02
CA GLU A 83 -13.93 -0.54 4.61
C GLU A 83 -13.81 -0.80 6.12
N THR A 84 -12.59 -1.08 6.62
CA THR A 84 -12.34 -1.34 8.04
C THR A 84 -10.94 -0.89 8.44
N THR A 85 -10.80 -0.43 9.70
CA THR A 85 -9.50 -0.13 10.28
C THR A 85 -8.75 -1.43 10.53
N THR A 86 -7.52 -1.53 10.03
CA THR A 86 -6.64 -2.68 10.25
C THR A 86 -5.29 -2.24 10.78
N GLY A 87 -4.45 -3.19 11.16
CA GLY A 87 -3.13 -2.93 11.75
C GLY A 87 -2.76 -4.03 12.72
N PRO A 88 -3.58 -4.28 13.76
CA PRO A 88 -3.48 -5.50 14.55
C PRO A 88 -3.71 -6.70 13.63
N LEU A 89 -2.76 -7.63 13.65
CA LEU A 89 -2.81 -8.81 12.79
C LEU A 89 -4.11 -9.60 13.04
N SER A 90 -4.61 -10.22 11.97
CA SER A 90 -5.83 -11.03 11.95
C SER A 90 -7.17 -10.29 12.08
N GLN A 91 -7.21 -9.01 12.46
CA GLN A 91 -8.50 -8.29 12.55
C GLN A 91 -9.20 -8.14 11.19
N GLY A 92 -8.44 -7.95 10.11
CA GLY A 92 -9.00 -7.85 8.76
C GLY A 92 -9.72 -9.14 8.32
N VAL A 93 -9.13 -10.32 8.57
CA VAL A 93 -9.76 -11.61 8.22
C VAL A 93 -10.97 -11.90 9.10
N ALA A 94 -10.93 -11.54 10.39
CA ALA A 94 -12.10 -11.69 11.26
C ALA A 94 -13.26 -10.78 10.80
N THR A 95 -12.94 -9.55 10.40
CA THR A 95 -13.94 -8.59 9.88
C THR A 95 -14.56 -9.07 8.57
N SER A 96 -13.77 -9.59 7.63
CA SER A 96 -14.30 -10.08 6.35
C SER A 96 -15.24 -11.27 6.52
N VAL A 97 -14.98 -12.16 7.48
CA VAL A 97 -15.91 -13.23 7.86
C VAL A 97 -17.23 -12.66 8.37
N GLY A 98 -17.19 -11.63 9.24
CA GLY A 98 -18.39 -10.94 9.71
C GLY A 98 -19.21 -10.29 8.60
N MET A 99 -18.54 -9.63 7.65
CA MET A 99 -19.17 -9.04 6.46
C MET A 99 -19.84 -10.11 5.58
N ALA A 100 -19.18 -11.27 5.37
CA ALA A 100 -19.76 -12.37 4.61
C ALA A 100 -21.02 -12.95 5.29
N ILE A 101 -21.00 -13.13 6.62
CA ILE A 101 -22.16 -13.57 7.39
C ILE A 101 -23.31 -12.56 7.27
N ALA A 102 -23.02 -11.27 7.41
CA ALA A 102 -24.02 -10.21 7.27
C ALA A 102 -24.64 -10.17 5.87
N GLY A 103 -23.82 -10.36 4.83
CA GLY A 103 -24.28 -10.46 3.44
C GLY A 103 -25.21 -11.66 3.21
N GLN A 104 -24.84 -12.85 3.70
CA GLN A 104 -25.68 -14.04 3.62
C GLN A 104 -26.99 -13.88 4.39
N TRP A 105 -26.93 -13.29 5.59
CA TRP A 105 -28.10 -13.01 6.42
C TRP A 105 -29.07 -12.03 5.76
N LEU A 106 -28.54 -10.97 5.14
CA LEU A 106 -29.34 -9.98 4.42
C LEU A 106 -29.99 -10.62 3.20
N ALA A 107 -29.20 -11.35 2.39
CA ALA A 107 -29.71 -12.07 1.23
C ALA A 107 -30.82 -13.04 1.61
N ALA A 108 -30.65 -13.86 2.66
CA ALA A 108 -31.67 -14.82 3.10
C ALA A 108 -32.98 -14.16 3.57
N ARG A 109 -32.94 -12.89 3.98
CA ARG A 109 -34.12 -12.14 4.47
C ARG A 109 -34.79 -11.29 3.40
N THR A 110 -34.02 -10.81 2.41
CA THR A 110 -34.53 -9.92 1.36
C THR A 110 -34.75 -10.63 0.03
N THR A 111 -34.15 -11.81 -0.20
CA THR A 111 -34.30 -12.59 -1.44
C THR A 111 -35.23 -13.78 -1.21
N ALA A 112 -36.26 -13.90 -2.04
CA ALA A 112 -37.08 -15.11 -2.12
C ALA A 112 -36.27 -16.23 -2.78
N THR A 113 -35.96 -17.28 -2.01
CA THR A 113 -35.65 -18.66 -2.40
C THR A 113 -34.72 -18.89 -3.61
N THR A 114 -33.45 -19.27 -3.36
CA THR A 114 -32.80 -20.36 -4.12
C THR A 114 -31.58 -20.92 -3.37
N SER A 115 -31.49 -22.25 -3.26
CA SER A 115 -30.39 -22.99 -2.61
C SER A 115 -29.40 -23.50 -3.66
N PRO A 116 -28.08 -23.49 -3.43
CA PRO A 116 -27.13 -24.28 -4.21
C PRO A 116 -26.64 -25.52 -3.46
N SER A 117 -26.04 -26.42 -4.24
CA SER A 117 -25.61 -27.80 -3.92
C SER A 117 -24.12 -28.01 -4.22
N SER A 118 -23.51 -28.93 -3.47
CA SER A 118 -22.09 -29.08 -3.16
C SER A 118 -21.18 -29.77 -4.17
N THR A 119 -19.90 -29.38 -4.23
CA THR A 119 -18.69 -30.25 -4.37
C THR A 119 -17.41 -29.42 -4.15
N SER A 120 -16.46 -29.89 -3.32
CA SER A 120 -15.20 -29.17 -2.99
C SER A 120 -13.99 -29.63 -3.79
N THR A 121 -13.05 -28.71 -4.08
CA THR A 121 -11.69 -29.05 -4.56
C THR A 121 -10.65 -28.10 -3.97
N CYS A 122 -9.61 -28.65 -3.33
CA CYS A 122 -8.41 -27.94 -2.91
C CYS A 122 -7.32 -28.13 -3.98
N THR A 123 -6.87 -27.06 -4.63
CA THR A 123 -5.80 -27.13 -5.63
C THR A 123 -4.53 -26.45 -5.11
N ARG A 124 -3.42 -27.19 -5.06
CA ARG A 124 -2.07 -26.68 -4.77
C ARG A 124 -1.41 -26.21 -6.08
N TRP A 125 -0.91 -24.99 -6.13
CA TRP A 125 -0.40 -24.36 -7.36
C TRP A 125 1.15 -24.27 -7.41
N PRO A 126 1.76 -24.28 -8.62
CA PRO A 126 3.22 -24.40 -8.81
C PRO A 126 4.02 -23.13 -8.45
N ARG A 127 5.31 -23.34 -8.13
CA ARG A 127 6.27 -22.36 -7.57
C ARG A 127 7.02 -21.47 -8.60
N SER A 128 6.53 -21.30 -9.82
CA SER A 128 7.29 -20.62 -10.89
C SER A 128 7.00 -19.10 -10.98
N PRO A 129 8.03 -18.22 -10.93
CA PRO A 129 7.86 -16.76 -10.93
C PRO A 129 7.39 -16.11 -12.24
N ARG A 130 7.26 -16.84 -13.37
CA ARG A 130 7.03 -16.24 -14.70
C ARG A 130 5.57 -16.20 -15.16
N MET A 131 4.59 -16.60 -14.33
CA MET A 131 3.20 -16.81 -14.78
C MET A 131 2.11 -16.34 -13.80
N TRP A 132 2.29 -15.17 -13.17
CA TRP A 132 1.42 -14.70 -12.08
C TRP A 132 -0.03 -14.42 -12.50
N ARG A 133 -0.28 -13.81 -13.66
CA ARG A 133 -1.65 -13.51 -14.09
C ARG A 133 -2.45 -14.74 -14.46
N HIS A 134 -1.87 -15.68 -15.20
CA HIS A 134 -2.58 -16.92 -15.50
C HIS A 134 -2.80 -17.77 -14.23
N ALA A 135 -1.87 -17.76 -13.27
CA ALA A 135 -2.07 -18.48 -12.01
C ALA A 135 -3.17 -17.85 -11.15
N VAL A 136 -3.16 -16.53 -10.94
CA VAL A 136 -4.19 -15.83 -10.15
C VAL A 136 -5.53 -15.83 -10.87
N ALA A 137 -5.59 -15.51 -12.18
CA ALA A 137 -6.84 -15.54 -12.94
C ALA A 137 -7.44 -16.95 -13.01
N ARG A 138 -6.61 -18.00 -13.16
CA ARG A 138 -7.10 -19.39 -13.06
C ARG A 138 -7.52 -19.78 -11.64
N ALA A 139 -6.97 -19.15 -10.60
CA ALA A 139 -7.42 -19.38 -9.22
C ALA A 139 -8.74 -18.64 -8.92
N LEU A 140 -9.00 -17.51 -9.59
CA LEU A 140 -10.25 -16.76 -9.45
C LEU A 140 -11.45 -17.49 -10.09
N HIS A 141 -11.24 -18.22 -11.18
CA HIS A 141 -12.33 -18.98 -11.82
C HIS A 141 -13.01 -20.00 -10.89
N PRO A 142 -12.30 -20.96 -10.24
CA PRO A 142 -12.91 -21.87 -9.26
C PRO A 142 -13.42 -21.14 -8.02
N PHE A 143 -12.76 -20.04 -7.61
CA PHE A 143 -13.23 -19.20 -6.50
C PHE A 143 -14.64 -18.64 -6.76
N THR A 144 -14.91 -18.11 -7.95
CA THR A 144 -16.22 -17.56 -8.29
C THR A 144 -17.31 -18.61 -8.47
N SER A 145 -16.94 -19.89 -8.64
CA SER A 145 -17.90 -21.00 -8.80
C SER A 145 -18.17 -21.76 -7.50
N GLU A 146 -17.35 -21.59 -6.46
CA GLU A 146 -17.53 -22.22 -5.15
C GLU A 146 -18.41 -21.33 -4.26
N ASN A 147 -19.62 -21.81 -3.97
CA ASN A 147 -20.66 -21.01 -3.30
C ASN A 147 -21.04 -21.54 -1.92
N GLU A 148 -20.47 -22.67 -1.48
CA GLU A 148 -20.86 -23.30 -0.23
C GLU A 148 -19.81 -23.19 0.87
N ARG A 149 -18.55 -23.04 0.48
CA ARG A 149 -17.43 -23.03 1.42
C ARG A 149 -16.54 -21.81 1.20
N PRO A 150 -15.96 -21.26 2.28
CA PRO A 150 -14.95 -20.23 2.13
C PRO A 150 -13.73 -20.80 1.40
N THR A 151 -13.22 -20.05 0.42
CA THR A 151 -12.04 -20.44 -0.35
C THR A 151 -10.82 -19.64 0.11
N LEU A 152 -9.72 -20.34 0.41
CA LEU A 152 -8.42 -19.73 0.70
C LEU A 152 -7.47 -19.94 -0.49
N ILE A 153 -7.07 -18.84 -1.13
CA ILE A 153 -6.07 -18.87 -2.21
C ILE A 153 -4.69 -18.59 -1.60
N VAL A 154 -3.83 -19.61 -1.57
CA VAL A 154 -2.45 -19.47 -1.09
C VAL A 154 -1.54 -19.07 -2.25
N VAL A 155 -1.03 -17.85 -2.19
CA VAL A 155 -0.10 -17.32 -3.19
C VAL A 155 1.31 -17.33 -2.61
N HIS A 156 2.17 -18.18 -3.17
CA HIS A 156 3.59 -18.19 -2.83
C HIS A 156 4.28 -16.99 -3.46
N SER A 157 4.94 -16.16 -2.65
CA SER A 157 5.63 -14.94 -3.09
C SER A 157 6.98 -14.75 -2.42
N HIS A 158 7.80 -13.90 -3.02
CA HIS A 158 9.10 -13.46 -2.51
C HIS A 158 8.94 -12.08 -1.88
N ILE A 159 9.31 -11.94 -0.60
CA ILE A 159 9.18 -10.66 0.10
C ILE A 159 10.31 -9.73 -0.33
N GLY A 160 9.99 -8.46 -0.61
CA GLY A 160 11.00 -7.53 -1.12
C GLY A 160 11.60 -7.96 -2.46
N TYR A 161 10.82 -8.66 -3.29
CA TYR A 161 11.24 -9.15 -4.61
C TYR A 161 11.98 -8.09 -5.42
N GLY A 162 13.16 -8.46 -5.92
CA GLY A 162 14.06 -7.62 -6.70
C GLY A 162 15.00 -6.75 -5.86
N SER A 163 14.82 -6.65 -4.54
CA SER A 163 15.64 -5.80 -3.67
C SER A 163 16.88 -6.54 -3.15
N PRO A 164 17.93 -5.81 -2.70
CA PRO A 164 19.11 -6.43 -2.09
C PRO A 164 18.84 -7.25 -0.82
N VAL A 165 17.66 -7.10 -0.24
CA VAL A 165 17.23 -7.75 1.01
C VAL A 165 16.05 -8.71 0.76
N GLU A 166 15.84 -9.12 -0.49
CA GLU A 166 14.80 -10.10 -0.88
C GLU A 166 14.85 -11.35 -0.01
N ASP A 167 13.67 -11.87 0.36
CA ASP A 167 13.49 -13.06 1.19
C ASP A 167 14.15 -12.99 2.57
N THR A 168 14.45 -11.78 3.06
CA THR A 168 14.94 -11.55 4.42
C THR A 168 13.90 -10.83 5.28
N PRO A 169 13.96 -10.97 6.62
CA PRO A 169 13.14 -10.17 7.54
C PRO A 169 13.33 -8.66 7.38
N LYS A 170 14.49 -8.22 6.89
CA LYS A 170 14.80 -6.81 6.65
C LYS A 170 13.90 -6.20 5.57
N ALA A 171 13.37 -7.00 4.64
CA ALA A 171 12.42 -6.54 3.63
C ALA A 171 11.05 -6.10 4.20
N HIS A 172 10.77 -6.41 5.46
CA HIS A 172 9.43 -6.30 6.04
C HIS A 172 9.08 -4.89 6.55
N GLY A 173 9.96 -4.25 7.31
CA GLY A 173 9.58 -3.12 8.18
C GLY A 173 10.50 -1.90 8.15
N GLU A 174 11.49 -1.90 7.27
CA GLU A 174 12.46 -0.80 7.16
C GLU A 174 12.55 -0.30 5.72
N PRO A 175 12.77 1.00 5.50
CA PRO A 175 13.15 1.52 4.19
C PRO A 175 14.40 0.81 3.65
N PHE A 176 14.46 0.58 2.34
CA PHE A 176 15.61 -0.07 1.71
C PHE A 176 16.84 0.83 1.60
N GLY A 177 16.68 2.14 1.83
CA GLY A 177 17.69 3.14 1.57
C GLY A 177 17.73 3.52 0.08
N VAL A 178 18.30 4.69 -0.23
CA VAL A 178 18.37 5.22 -1.61
C VAL A 178 19.01 4.22 -2.56
N GLU A 179 20.14 3.62 -2.17
CA GLU A 179 20.82 2.63 -3.00
C GLU A 179 20.02 1.33 -3.11
N GLY A 180 19.36 0.90 -2.03
CA GLY A 180 18.47 -0.26 -2.06
C GLY A 180 17.30 -0.08 -3.04
N VAL A 181 16.66 1.09 -3.06
CA VAL A 181 15.60 1.42 -4.01
C VAL A 181 16.13 1.46 -5.46
N ARG A 182 17.29 2.08 -5.68
CA ARG A 182 17.90 2.20 -7.03
C ARG A 182 18.38 0.86 -7.60
N THR A 183 18.86 -0.01 -6.74
CA THR A 183 19.35 -1.35 -7.11
C THR A 183 18.24 -2.40 -7.13
N THR A 184 17.05 -2.07 -6.62
CA THR A 184 15.89 -2.96 -6.69
C THR A 184 15.45 -3.09 -8.15
N HIS A 185 15.93 -4.17 -8.77
CA HIS A 185 15.71 -4.61 -10.15
C HIS A 185 16.18 -3.60 -11.24
N PRO A 186 17.30 -3.88 -11.95
CA PRO A 186 17.85 -2.94 -12.94
C PRO A 186 16.92 -2.64 -14.13
N GLU A 187 15.98 -3.52 -14.49
CA GLU A 187 14.97 -3.22 -15.52
C GLU A 187 13.85 -2.29 -14.99
N LEU A 188 13.61 -2.31 -13.68
CA LEU A 188 12.71 -1.38 -13.00
C LEU A 188 13.34 0.01 -12.95
N ALA A 189 14.66 0.13 -12.84
CA ALA A 189 15.39 1.41 -12.79
C ALA A 189 15.24 2.26 -14.08
N ASP A 190 15.19 1.62 -15.26
CA ASP A 190 14.97 2.31 -16.54
C ASP A 190 13.52 2.78 -16.74
N GLU A 191 12.56 2.03 -16.18
CA GLU A 191 11.13 2.35 -16.16
C GLU A 191 10.83 3.42 -15.09
N LEU A 192 11.45 3.29 -13.91
CA LEU A 192 11.54 4.26 -12.82
C LEU A 192 12.14 5.58 -13.27
N GLY A 193 13.22 5.58 -14.05
CA GLY A 193 13.78 6.81 -14.60
C GLY A 193 12.76 7.56 -15.45
N ARG A 194 11.90 6.85 -16.19
CA ARG A 194 10.81 7.47 -16.98
C ARG A 194 9.64 7.93 -16.09
N ILE A 195 9.29 7.18 -15.04
CA ILE A 195 8.17 7.50 -14.13
C ILE A 195 8.55 8.58 -13.10
N GLN A 196 9.70 8.47 -12.42
CA GLN A 196 10.18 9.44 -11.43
C GLN A 196 10.48 10.81 -12.01
N ARG A 197 11.01 10.89 -13.25
CA ARG A 197 11.17 12.18 -13.99
C ARG A 197 9.83 12.85 -14.32
N ARG A 198 8.72 12.11 -14.33
CA ARG A 198 7.41 12.60 -14.77
C ARG A 198 6.38 12.74 -13.64
N CYS A 199 6.48 11.96 -12.56
CA CYS A 199 5.36 11.78 -11.65
C CYS A 199 5.58 12.16 -10.18
N VAL A 200 6.75 12.03 -9.53
CA VAL A 200 6.70 12.08 -8.04
C VAL A 200 7.86 12.77 -7.31
N TRP A 201 9.10 12.76 -7.77
CA TRP A 201 10.23 13.25 -6.94
C TRP A 201 11.28 14.07 -7.68
N GLY A 202 10.87 14.83 -8.71
CA GLY A 202 11.77 15.71 -9.48
C GLY A 202 12.64 16.63 -8.61
N GLU A 203 13.94 16.43 -8.70
CA GLU A 203 15.06 17.38 -8.48
C GLU A 203 15.22 18.09 -7.13
N SER A 204 14.34 17.89 -6.15
CA SER A 204 14.40 18.62 -4.89
C SER A 204 14.78 17.73 -3.69
N ARG A 205 16.04 17.32 -3.64
CA ARG A 205 16.81 17.12 -2.39
C ARG A 205 18.26 16.76 -2.73
N GLY A 206 19.12 17.78 -2.75
CA GLY A 206 20.55 17.55 -2.51
C GLY A 206 20.76 16.93 -1.12
N PRO A 207 21.94 16.33 -0.85
CA PRO A 207 22.23 15.75 0.46
C PRO A 207 21.96 16.80 1.55
N MET A 208 21.26 16.42 2.62
CA MET A 208 21.11 17.29 3.79
C MET A 208 22.50 17.60 4.32
N GLY A 209 23.06 18.73 3.86
CA GLY A 209 24.26 19.31 4.40
C GLY A 209 24.02 19.66 5.85
N SER A 210 24.93 19.21 6.71
CA SER A 210 25.11 19.72 8.05
C SER A 210 25.27 21.25 8.00
N THR A 211 24.20 21.98 8.24
CA THR A 211 24.30 23.40 8.61
C THR A 211 23.80 23.53 10.03
N ALA A 212 24.73 23.35 10.96
CA ALA A 212 24.64 23.98 12.26
C ALA A 212 24.58 25.49 12.02
N SER A 213 23.38 26.06 11.95
CA SER A 213 23.21 27.51 11.93
C SER A 213 23.51 28.02 13.34
N ALA A 214 24.69 28.62 13.50
CA ALA A 214 25.01 29.44 14.66
C ALA A 214 23.91 30.50 14.84
N ARG A 215 23.22 30.47 15.98
CA ARG A 215 22.24 31.50 16.37
C ARG A 215 22.99 32.81 16.64
N PRO A 216 22.61 33.95 16.03
CA PRO A 216 23.19 35.25 16.38
C PRO A 216 22.67 35.74 17.74
N GLY A 217 23.59 36.28 18.53
CA GLY A 217 23.53 36.63 19.95
C GLY A 217 22.25 37.24 20.53
N LEU A 218 21.80 36.67 21.64
CA LEU A 218 21.09 37.41 22.69
C LEU A 218 22.11 38.26 23.45
N ARG A 219 21.97 39.58 23.35
CA ARG A 219 22.69 40.56 24.17
C ARG A 219 22.29 40.39 25.63
N SER A 220 23.28 40.36 26.51
CA SER A 220 23.13 40.30 27.96
C SER A 220 22.44 41.57 28.49
N ALA A 221 21.28 41.39 29.13
CA ALA A 221 20.66 42.42 29.96
C ALA A 221 21.47 42.58 31.25
N THR A 222 22.01 43.78 31.45
CA THR A 222 22.84 44.15 32.59
C THR A 222 21.95 44.32 33.83
N THR A 223 22.04 43.41 34.79
CA THR A 223 21.37 43.56 36.10
C THR A 223 22.18 44.54 36.95
N ARG A 224 21.72 45.80 37.02
CA ARG A 224 22.28 46.83 37.89
C ARG A 224 21.88 46.52 39.34
N ARG A 225 22.77 45.87 40.10
CA ARG A 225 22.61 45.63 41.54
C ARG A 225 22.97 46.92 42.29
N ARG A 226 21.98 47.52 42.94
CA ARG A 226 22.09 48.76 43.72
C ARG A 226 22.19 48.37 45.19
N THR A 227 23.33 48.57 45.84
CA THR A 227 23.42 48.67 47.31
C THR A 227 24.63 49.50 47.74
N ARG A 228 24.30 50.55 48.52
CA ARG A 228 25.09 51.42 49.40
C ARG A 228 26.08 52.38 48.74
#